data_AF-G2EEA5-F1
#
_entry.id   AF-G2EEA5-F1
#
_cell.length_a   1.000
_cell.length_b   1.000
_cell.length_c   1.000
_cell.angle_alpha   90.00
_cell.angle_beta   90.00
_cell.angle_gamma   90.00
#
_symmetry.space_group_name_H-M   'P 1'
#
loop_
_entity.id
_entity.type
_entity.pdbx_description
1 polymer ?
#
loop_
_entity_poly.entity_id
_entity_poly.type
_entity_poly.pdbx_seq_one_letter_code
_entity_poly.pdbx_strand_id
1 'polypeptide(L)'
;MKHRMAKYLFLLLTFTLISCNNKSTQNGVIKTEKSEIETLIDSAAAKMINDSLINSTSIGIYFDGKEYISHYGELEKRVGNTPSNKTIYEIGF
;
A
#
# COMPACT_ATOMS: atom_id res chain seq x y z
N MET A 1 -29.02 29.70 46.30
CA MET A 1 -28.33 29.95 45.00
C MET A 1 -26.89 29.41 44.95
N LYS A 2 -26.11 29.42 46.05
CA LYS A 2 -24.71 28.91 46.11
C LYS A 2 -24.50 27.43 45.73
N HIS A 3 -25.39 26.51 46.13
CA HIS A 3 -25.21 25.07 45.85
C HIS A 3 -25.40 24.66 44.38
N ARG A 4 -26.17 25.43 43.59
CA ARG A 4 -26.37 25.13 42.15
C ARG A 4 -25.12 25.46 41.33
N MET A 5 -24.41 26.52 41.70
CA MET A 5 -23.18 26.97 41.02
C MET A 5 -22.01 26.01 41.26
N ALA A 6 -21.93 25.37 42.44
CA ALA A 6 -20.93 24.35 42.74
C ALA A 6 -21.08 23.08 41.88
N LYS A 7 -22.31 22.72 41.50
CA LYS A 7 -22.59 21.58 40.62
C LYS A 7 -22.10 21.81 39.18
N TYR A 8 -22.24 23.05 38.68
CA TYR A 8 -21.70 23.45 37.37
C TYR A 8 -20.18 23.67 37.43
N LEU A 9 -19.63 24.10 38.57
CA LEU A 9 -18.19 24.22 38.80
C LEU A 9 -17.50 22.84 38.82
N PHE A 10 -18.16 21.81 39.37
CA PHE A 10 -17.66 20.42 39.32
C PHE A 10 -17.77 19.80 37.93
N LEU A 11 -18.78 20.20 37.13
CA LEU A 11 -19.00 19.72 35.75
C LEU A 11 -17.97 20.26 34.75
N LEU A 12 -17.41 21.46 35.01
CA LEU A 12 -16.38 22.08 34.16
C LEU A 12 -14.97 21.50 34.38
N LEU A 13 -14.72 20.85 35.53
CA LEU A 13 -13.40 20.34 35.90
C LEU A 13 -13.01 19.01 35.23
N THR A 14 -13.97 18.30 34.63
CA THR A 14 -13.76 16.97 34.03
C THR A 14 -13.45 17.01 32.52
N PHE A 15 -13.48 18.19 31.89
CA PHE A 15 -13.26 18.35 30.45
C PHE A 15 -11.78 18.42 30.03
N THR A 16 -10.83 18.43 30.96
CA THR A 16 -9.41 18.73 30.67
C THR A 16 -8.48 17.52 30.53
N LEU A 17 -8.99 16.28 30.43
CA LEU A 17 -8.14 15.08 30.33
C LEU A 17 -8.25 14.31 29.00
N ILE A 18 -8.61 14.98 27.90
CA ILE A 18 -8.45 14.41 26.55
C ILE A 18 -7.42 15.25 25.78
N SER A 19 -6.18 15.25 26.27
CA SER A 19 -5.02 15.67 25.49
C SER A 19 -4.09 14.46 25.34
N CYS A 20 -4.51 13.54 24.47
CA CYS A 20 -3.60 12.53 23.95
C CYS A 20 -2.75 13.17 22.85
N ASN A 21 -1.52 13.55 23.20
CA ASN A 21 -0.46 13.75 22.23
C ASN A 21 -0.03 12.39 21.67
N ASN A 22 -0.86 11.81 20.81
CA ASN A 22 -0.39 10.84 19.85
C ASN A 22 0.46 11.63 18.85
N LYS A 23 1.75 11.79 19.17
CA LYS A 23 2.76 11.75 18.13
C LYS A 23 2.72 10.33 17.58
N SER A 24 1.71 10.06 16.74
CA SER A 24 1.93 9.15 15.64
C SER A 24 3.17 9.71 14.97
N THR A 25 4.29 9.03 15.16
CA THR A 25 5.36 9.03 14.18
C THR A 25 4.63 8.81 12.87
N GLN A 26 4.39 9.91 12.18
CA GLN A 26 4.14 9.88 10.76
C GLN A 26 5.43 9.30 10.21
N ASN A 27 5.52 7.97 10.17
CA ASN A 27 5.94 7.31 8.96
C ASN A 27 4.93 7.78 7.93
N GLY A 28 5.09 9.03 7.49
CA GLY A 28 4.47 9.53 6.31
C GLY A 28 4.92 8.52 5.29
N VAL A 29 4.00 7.67 4.88
CA VAL A 29 4.08 7.07 3.57
C VAL A 29 4.16 8.30 2.67
N ILE A 30 5.39 8.71 2.35
CA ILE A 30 5.65 9.50 1.17
C ILE A 30 5.01 8.62 0.11
N LYS A 31 3.80 8.99 -0.33
CA LYS A 31 3.23 8.41 -1.53
C LYS A 31 4.18 8.89 -2.61
N THR A 32 5.26 8.15 -2.82
CA THR A 32 6.16 8.36 -3.94
C THR A 32 5.25 8.28 -5.14
N GLU A 33 5.13 9.39 -5.84
CA GLU A 33 4.34 9.44 -7.05
C GLU A 33 4.89 8.37 -7.99
N LYS A 34 4.00 7.52 -8.44
CA LYS A 34 4.35 6.42 -9.31
C LYS A 34 4.82 7.01 -10.64
N SER A 35 5.97 6.59 -11.10
CA SER A 35 6.49 7.07 -12.39
C SER A 35 5.60 6.61 -13.54
N GLU A 36 5.71 7.31 -14.68
CA GLU A 36 4.99 6.94 -15.90
C GLU A 36 5.33 5.50 -16.33
N ILE A 37 6.60 5.09 -16.20
CA ILE A 37 7.05 3.73 -16.52
C ILE A 37 6.40 2.70 -15.62
N GLU A 38 6.39 2.90 -14.30
CA GLU A 38 5.72 1.97 -13.40
C GLU A 38 4.21 1.89 -13.71
N THR A 39 3.58 3.01 -14.11
CA THR A 39 2.17 3.05 -14.52
C THR A 39 1.92 2.26 -15.80
N LEU A 40 2.82 2.36 -16.78
CA LEU A 40 2.79 1.55 -18.00
C LEU A 40 2.96 0.06 -17.69
N ILE A 41 3.88 -0.29 -16.78
CA ILE A 41 4.09 -1.68 -16.34
C ILE A 41 2.81 -2.25 -15.71
N ASP A 42 2.16 -1.52 -14.80
CA ASP A 42 0.88 -1.98 -14.22
C ASP A 42 -0.19 -2.16 -15.29
N SER A 43 -0.31 -1.23 -16.24
CA SER A 43 -1.32 -1.33 -17.29
C SER A 43 -1.09 -2.55 -18.17
N ALA A 44 0.16 -2.83 -18.54
CA ALA A 44 0.53 -4.02 -19.29
C ALA A 44 0.26 -5.30 -18.49
N ALA A 45 0.69 -5.35 -17.23
CA ALA A 45 0.47 -6.49 -16.35
C ALA A 45 -1.02 -6.76 -16.14
N ALA A 46 -1.83 -5.73 -15.90
CA ALA A 46 -3.28 -5.85 -15.75
C ALA A 46 -3.93 -6.45 -17.00
N LYS A 47 -3.50 -6.05 -18.20
CA LYS A 47 -3.99 -6.66 -19.45
C LYS A 47 -3.61 -8.13 -19.55
N MET A 48 -2.38 -8.49 -19.18
CA MET A 48 -1.90 -9.87 -19.22
C MET A 48 -2.65 -10.77 -18.23
N ILE A 49 -2.74 -10.39 -16.96
CA ILE A 49 -3.38 -11.23 -15.93
C ILE A 49 -4.91 -11.29 -16.06
N ASN A 50 -5.51 -10.39 -16.84
CA ASN A 50 -6.92 -10.50 -17.22
C ASN A 50 -7.16 -11.61 -18.26
N ASP A 51 -6.12 -12.08 -18.96
CA ASP A 51 -6.21 -13.29 -19.77
C ASP A 51 -6.26 -14.51 -18.85
N SER A 52 -7.31 -15.32 -19.01
CA SER A 52 -7.55 -16.51 -18.18
C SER A 52 -6.42 -17.56 -18.24
N LEU A 53 -5.57 -17.50 -19.28
CA LEU A 53 -4.43 -18.37 -19.51
C LEU A 53 -3.17 -17.91 -18.76
N ILE A 54 -3.11 -16.67 -18.30
CA ILE A 54 -1.93 -16.10 -17.63
C ILE A 54 -2.24 -15.93 -16.14
N ASN A 55 -1.66 -16.78 -15.29
CA ASN A 55 -1.86 -16.70 -13.84
C ASN A 55 -1.03 -15.58 -13.19
N SER A 56 0.18 -15.37 -13.70
CA SER A 56 1.13 -14.38 -13.19
C SER A 56 2.05 -13.88 -14.29
N THR A 57 2.67 -12.73 -14.03
CA THR A 57 3.70 -12.17 -14.90
C THR A 57 4.74 -11.42 -14.07
N SER A 58 5.97 -11.39 -14.56
CA SER A 58 7.06 -10.57 -14.04
C SER A 58 7.59 -9.70 -15.17
N ILE A 59 7.61 -8.39 -14.96
CA ILE A 59 8.04 -7.42 -15.98
C ILE A 59 9.24 -6.66 -15.44
N GLY A 60 10.35 -6.73 -16.18
CA GLY A 60 11.56 -5.95 -15.95
C GLY A 60 11.80 -4.99 -17.12
N ILE A 61 12.02 -3.71 -16.82
CA ILE A 61 12.40 -2.67 -17.79
C ILE A 61 13.68 -1.99 -17.29
N TYR A 62 14.66 -1.84 -18.17
CA TYR A 62 15.81 -0.96 -17.95
C TYR A 62 15.67 0.25 -18.87
N PHE A 63 15.53 1.44 -18.29
CA PHE A 63 15.33 2.67 -19.04
C PHE A 63 16.01 3.84 -18.33
N ASP A 64 16.73 4.66 -19.10
CA ASP A 64 17.43 5.86 -18.62
C ASP A 64 18.30 5.60 -17.37
N GLY A 65 19.06 4.50 -17.41
CA GLY A 65 19.96 4.12 -16.31
C GLY A 65 19.26 3.53 -15.08
N LYS A 66 17.93 3.39 -15.09
CA LYS A 66 17.14 2.88 -13.97
C LYS A 66 16.43 1.57 -14.30
N GLU A 67 16.41 0.67 -13.32
CA GLU A 67 15.67 -0.59 -13.36
C GLU A 67 14.27 -0.42 -12.75
N TYR A 68 13.30 -1.06 -13.39
CA TYR A 68 11.92 -1.16 -12.95
C TYR A 68 11.51 -2.63 -13.02
N ILE A 69 11.28 -3.25 -11.88
CA ILE A 69 10.91 -4.66 -11.79
C ILE A 69 9.62 -4.76 -10.98
N SER A 70 8.62 -5.46 -11.51
CA SER A 70 7.36 -5.67 -10.82
C SER A 70 6.77 -7.03 -11.15
N HIS A 71 6.08 -7.62 -10.17
CA HIS A 71 5.52 -8.96 -10.23
C HIS A 71 4.03 -8.92 -9.92
N TYR A 72 3.23 -9.66 -10.68
CA TYR A 72 1.78 -9.59 -10.61
C TYR A 72 1.15 -10.99 -10.70
N GLY A 73 -0.05 -11.11 -10.15
CA GLY A 73 -0.81 -12.36 -10.12
C GLY A 73 -0.26 -13.37 -9.12
N GLU A 74 -0.53 -14.64 -9.38
CA GLU A 74 -0.14 -15.77 -8.53
C GLU A 74 0.44 -16.88 -9.42
N LEU A 75 1.52 -17.54 -8.98
CA LEU A 75 2.10 -18.66 -9.75
C LEU A 75 1.07 -19.80 -9.88
N GLU A 76 0.31 -20.02 -8.81
CA GLU A 76 -0.78 -20.99 -8.75
C GLU A 76 -2.07 -20.27 -8.35
N LYS A 77 -3.15 -20.48 -9.12
CA LYS A 77 -4.42 -19.77 -8.87
C LYS A 77 -4.93 -20.04 -7.45
N ARG A 78 -5.22 -18.96 -6.72
CA ARG A 78 -5.82 -18.92 -5.37
C ARG A 78 -4.89 -19.41 -4.25
N VAL A 79 -3.58 -19.42 -4.51
CA VAL A 79 -2.56 -19.79 -3.51
C VAL A 79 -1.95 -18.55 -2.85
N GLY A 80 -2.07 -17.38 -3.48
CA GLY A 80 -1.46 -16.14 -2.96
C GLY A 80 0.06 -16.08 -3.14
N ASN A 81 0.62 -16.92 -4.00
CA ASN A 81 2.06 -17.01 -4.27
C ASN A 81 2.47 -16.08 -5.43
N THR A 82 2.41 -14.77 -5.19
CA THR A 82 2.89 -13.78 -6.16
C THR A 82 4.36 -14.00 -6.50
N PRO A 83 4.78 -13.88 -7.78
CA PRO A 83 6.17 -14.04 -8.17
C PRO A 83 7.10 -13.04 -7.48
N SER A 84 8.40 -13.32 -7.53
CA SER A 84 9.45 -12.45 -6.99
C SER A 84 10.67 -12.45 -7.91
N ASN A 85 11.68 -11.66 -7.59
CA ASN A 85 12.99 -11.67 -8.26
C ASN A 85 13.69 -13.05 -8.28
N LYS A 86 13.21 -14.01 -7.49
CA LYS A 86 13.74 -15.38 -7.44
C LYS A 86 12.90 -16.39 -8.24
N THR A 87 11.75 -15.98 -8.77
CA THR A 87 10.89 -16.86 -9.56
C THR A 87 11.60 -17.24 -10.85
N ILE A 88 11.63 -18.53 -11.15
CA ILE A 88 12.19 -19.08 -12.38
C ILE A 88 11.04 -19.31 -13.36
N TYR A 89 11.18 -18.78 -14.57
CA TYR A 89 10.26 -19.01 -15.69
C TYR A 89 10.98 -19.82 -16.77
N GLU A 90 10.23 -20.72 -17.41
CA GLU A 90 10.66 -21.33 -18.67
C GLU A 90 10.58 -20.28 -19.79
N ILE A 91 11.62 -20.15 -20.61
CA ILE A 91 11.71 -19.15 -21.69
C ILE A 91 11.50 -19.76 -23.09
N GLY A 92 10.92 -20.95 -23.14
CA GLY A 92 10.83 -21.79 -24.33
C GLY A 92 11.89 -22.90 -24.35
N PHE A 93 11.78 -23.77 -25.35
CA PHE A 93 12.61 -24.94 -25.57
C PHE A 93 13.31 -24.86 -26.93
#